data_AF-A0A1Y2CUJ3-F1
#
_entry.id   AF-A0A1Y2CUJ3-F1
#
_cell.length_a   1.000
_cell.length_b   1.000
_cell.length_c   1.000
_cell.angle_alpha   90.00
_cell.angle_beta   90.00
_cell.angle_gamma   90.00
#
_symmetry.space_group_name_H-M   'P 1'
#
loop_
_entity.id
_entity.type
_entity.pdbx_description
1 polymer ?
#
loop_
_entity_poly.entity_id
_entity_poly.type
_entity_poly.pdbx_seq_one_letter_code
_entity_poly.pdbx_strand_id
1 'polypeptide(L)'
;MISSLKTSADLPEVHLLDTFKTLLTECSADKPCKERANDTAPARFVKFHHPTTCVSHADACKSGGLYSTVCLERSDPMKVNLDKHDTMYLTQCPSYLDICDIQQIMPKIWTKGQLKPLQCSGGRRDANLLDVSPQKGYLSESGIVEWSRGALKKMLLIHELLDQPKAEAIMDELQARPHNVFSVGFPNGFDTSRETLFLITGTFKRPLDDWRADRRAFMGRHITQMKRQEEANAIHCQFSSTCRQLVWVIVEDSDRIDPEVESLLRCSKISYVYFAYGPTKHYGNAQKNALIQYVVELTRAFNFHGPVHPVDDDGYGLAEGYELCYNVKKWSLLPIVGLGPENIEYAALENGKVVVHAGLADRKFPFDYNAIVFHSSIFDKLDRDLTLFWPHPGWAGESELRKCT
;
A
#
# COMPACT_ATOMS: atom_id res chain seq x y z
N MET A 1 -4.60 -57.55 -19.77
CA MET A 1 -6.08 -57.60 -19.78
C MET A 1 -6.55 -58.01 -18.39
N ILE A 2 -6.78 -57.03 -17.52
CA ILE A 2 -7.57 -57.19 -16.30
C ILE A 2 -8.41 -55.92 -16.17
N SER A 3 -9.70 -56.13 -16.00
CA SER A 3 -10.80 -55.20 -16.22
C SER A 3 -10.93 -54.15 -15.12
N SER A 4 -11.17 -52.91 -15.56
CA SER A 4 -11.70 -51.79 -14.81
C SER A 4 -13.05 -52.12 -14.15
N LEU A 5 -13.15 -51.87 -12.85
CA LEU A 5 -14.39 -51.81 -12.08
C LEU A 5 -14.50 -50.40 -11.47
N LYS A 6 -15.52 -49.66 -11.95
CA LYS A 6 -16.45 -48.70 -11.31
C LYS A 6 -15.94 -47.90 -10.09
N THR A 7 -16.21 -46.60 -9.96
CA THR A 7 -17.55 -45.99 -9.81
C THR A 7 -17.51 -44.47 -9.94
N SER A 8 -18.55 -43.92 -10.57
CA SER A 8 -19.02 -42.55 -10.40
C SER A 8 -19.48 -42.31 -8.96
N ALA A 9 -19.14 -41.17 -8.38
CA ALA A 9 -19.91 -40.57 -7.29
C ALA A 9 -19.75 -39.04 -7.37
N ASP A 10 -20.81 -38.40 -7.81
CA ASP A 10 -21.07 -36.98 -7.62
C ASP A 10 -20.98 -36.64 -6.12
N LEU A 11 -20.21 -35.59 -5.80
CA LEU A 11 -20.21 -35.01 -4.45
C LEU A 11 -21.14 -33.79 -4.43
N PRO A 12 -22.01 -33.66 -3.42
CA PRO A 12 -23.10 -32.69 -3.43
C PRO A 12 -22.64 -31.28 -3.02
N GLU A 13 -23.22 -30.27 -3.67
CA GLU A 13 -23.29 -28.90 -3.16
C GLU A 13 -23.97 -28.89 -1.79
N VAL A 14 -23.25 -28.44 -0.76
CA VAL A 14 -23.80 -28.24 0.57
C VAL A 14 -24.50 -26.88 0.61
N HIS A 15 -25.83 -26.91 0.57
CA HIS A 15 -26.68 -25.78 0.90
C HIS A 15 -26.63 -25.49 2.41
N LEU A 16 -25.94 -24.42 2.80
CA LEU A 16 -26.03 -23.80 4.13
C LEU A 16 -27.19 -22.79 4.14
N LEU A 17 -28.41 -23.32 4.16
CA LEU A 17 -29.65 -22.56 4.35
C LEU A 17 -30.63 -23.51 5.03
N ASP A 18 -30.58 -23.61 6.36
CA ASP A 18 -31.74 -24.01 7.19
C ASP A 18 -31.54 -24.02 8.73
N THR A 19 -30.35 -23.70 9.26
CA THR A 19 -30.13 -23.81 10.74
C THR A 19 -30.38 -22.53 11.56
N PHE A 20 -31.14 -21.54 11.07
CA PHE A 20 -31.42 -20.32 11.85
C PHE A 20 -32.89 -19.86 11.77
N LYS A 21 -33.83 -20.79 12.00
CA LYS A 21 -35.26 -20.46 12.09
C LYS A 21 -35.95 -20.80 13.41
N THR A 22 -35.21 -21.18 14.43
CA THR A 22 -35.83 -21.51 15.72
C THR A 22 -34.93 -21.04 16.84
N LEU A 23 -35.13 -19.81 17.32
CA LEU A 23 -35.08 -19.43 18.73
C LEU A 23 -35.34 -17.93 18.90
N LEU A 24 -36.42 -17.64 19.65
CA LEU A 24 -36.75 -16.40 20.35
C LEU A 24 -37.50 -15.31 19.58
N THR A 25 -38.75 -15.65 19.28
CA THR A 25 -39.93 -14.89 19.71
C THR A 25 -39.84 -14.55 21.21
N GLU A 26 -39.92 -13.26 21.57
CA GLU A 26 -40.58 -12.68 22.76
C GLU A 26 -39.98 -11.29 23.06
N CYS A 27 -40.61 -10.23 22.55
CA CYS A 27 -40.87 -9.02 23.34
C CYS A 27 -42.02 -8.24 22.68
N SER A 28 -43.06 -8.10 23.49
CA SER A 28 -44.40 -7.61 23.18
C SER A 28 -44.41 -6.12 22.82
N ALA A 29 -45.33 -5.77 21.92
CA ALA A 29 -45.87 -4.42 21.79
C ALA A 29 -46.51 -3.96 23.11
N ASP A 30 -46.25 -2.71 23.51
CA ASP A 30 -47.24 -1.81 24.15
C ASP A 30 -46.60 -0.47 24.60
N LYS A 31 -46.73 0.57 23.75
CA LYS A 31 -47.27 1.92 24.06
C LYS A 31 -46.80 2.99 23.06
N PRO A 32 -47.68 3.92 22.65
CA PRO A 32 -47.35 5.00 21.73
C PRO A 32 -46.87 6.23 22.52
N CYS A 33 -45.74 6.83 22.11
CA CYS A 33 -45.35 8.15 22.60
C CYS A 33 -45.62 9.22 21.53
N LYS A 34 -46.40 10.20 21.96
CA LYS A 34 -47.02 11.30 21.25
C LYS A 34 -46.02 12.29 20.64
N GLU A 35 -46.53 12.98 19.62
CA GLU A 35 -46.04 14.25 19.08
C GLU A 35 -45.61 15.27 20.15
N ARG A 36 -44.47 15.94 19.90
CA ARG A 36 -44.30 17.36 20.18
C ARG A 36 -43.53 18.03 19.04
N ALA A 37 -44.17 19.05 18.49
CA ALA A 37 -43.64 20.00 17.54
C ALA A 37 -42.65 20.99 18.18
N ASN A 38 -41.85 21.58 17.30
CA ASN A 38 -41.13 22.86 17.42
C ASN A 38 -40.10 22.99 18.54
N ASP A 39 -38.83 22.88 18.16
CA ASP A 39 -37.83 23.89 18.54
C ASP A 39 -36.71 23.95 17.49
N THR A 40 -36.68 25.06 16.76
CA THR A 40 -35.57 25.49 15.90
C THR A 40 -34.42 25.97 16.78
N ALA A 41 -33.34 25.20 16.85
CA ALA A 41 -32.05 25.66 17.36
C ALA A 41 -30.98 25.46 16.27
N PRO A 42 -30.09 26.43 16.04
CA PRO A 42 -29.11 26.36 14.98
C PRO A 42 -28.11 25.23 15.25
N ALA A 43 -27.76 24.50 14.19
CA ALA A 43 -26.70 23.50 14.22
C ALA A 43 -25.42 24.12 14.79
N ARG A 44 -25.10 23.75 16.04
CA ARG A 44 -23.78 24.02 16.62
C ARG A 44 -22.80 23.09 15.91
N PHE A 45 -22.03 23.65 14.98
CA PHE A 45 -20.81 23.01 14.50
C PHE A 45 -19.88 22.77 15.69
N VAL A 46 -19.75 21.52 16.10
CA VAL A 46 -18.66 21.10 16.98
C VAL A 46 -17.41 21.12 16.12
N LYS A 47 -16.56 22.14 16.29
CA LYS A 47 -15.18 22.11 15.80
C LYS A 47 -14.49 20.93 16.49
N PHE A 48 -14.18 19.88 15.75
CA PHE A 48 -13.20 18.91 16.19
C PHE A 48 -11.83 19.60 16.21
N HIS A 49 -11.30 19.83 17.40
CA HIS A 49 -9.89 20.16 17.55
C HIS A 49 -9.08 18.90 17.21
N HIS A 50 -8.30 18.95 16.13
CA HIS A 50 -7.25 17.96 15.91
C HIS A 50 -6.33 17.98 17.14
N PRO A 51 -6.09 16.84 17.82
CA PRO A 51 -5.06 16.77 18.83
C PRO A 51 -3.69 16.80 18.14
N THR A 52 -3.14 18.00 17.94
CA THR A 52 -1.72 18.18 17.69
C THR A 52 -0.99 18.08 19.02
N THR A 53 -0.70 16.87 19.47
CA THR A 53 0.18 16.65 20.61
C THR A 53 1.61 16.46 20.10
N CYS A 54 2.51 17.35 20.53
CA CYS A 54 3.94 17.29 20.24
C CYS A 54 4.54 15.97 20.78
N VAL A 55 5.16 15.18 19.91
CA VAL A 55 5.97 14.03 20.31
C VAL A 55 7.43 14.36 20.03
N SER A 56 8.21 14.48 21.09
CA SER A 56 9.66 14.32 21.03
C SER A 56 9.93 12.85 20.71
N HIS A 57 10.30 12.55 19.47
CA HIS A 57 10.75 11.21 19.12
C HIS A 57 12.20 11.04 19.59
N ALA A 58 12.42 10.10 20.51
CA ALA A 58 13.76 9.63 20.81
C ALA A 58 14.39 9.07 19.52
N ASP A 59 15.67 9.37 19.32
CA ASP A 59 16.51 8.96 18.19
C ASP A 59 16.28 7.48 17.85
N ALA A 60 15.76 7.20 16.65
CA ALA A 60 15.47 5.85 16.17
C ALA A 60 16.73 4.95 16.13
N CYS A 61 17.92 5.54 16.16
CA CYS A 61 19.20 4.85 16.25
C CYS A 61 19.59 4.45 17.69
N LYS A 62 18.93 4.98 18.74
CA LYS A 62 19.30 4.78 20.17
C LYS A 62 18.34 3.91 20.97
N SER A 63 17.14 3.61 20.47
CA SER A 63 16.14 2.80 21.19
C SER A 63 16.25 1.32 20.83
N GLY A 64 16.92 0.54 21.69
CA GLY A 64 16.92 -0.93 21.67
C GLY A 64 15.71 -1.59 22.34
N GLY A 65 14.54 -0.94 22.35
CA GLY A 65 13.34 -1.43 23.03
C GLY A 65 12.04 -1.01 22.33
N LEU A 66 11.00 -1.85 22.46
CA LEU A 66 9.66 -1.63 21.91
C LEU A 66 9.12 -0.23 22.21
N TYR A 67 8.59 0.43 21.18
CA TYR A 67 7.74 1.61 21.34
C TYR A 67 6.33 1.17 21.78
N SER A 68 6.04 1.33 23.07
CA SER A 68 4.74 1.77 23.57
C SER A 68 5.03 3.07 24.34
N THR A 69 4.39 4.19 24.04
CA THR A 69 3.07 4.53 24.57
C THR A 69 2.49 5.68 23.74
N VAL A 70 1.30 5.49 23.19
CA VAL A 70 0.41 6.58 22.77
C VAL A 70 -0.14 7.20 24.06
N CYS A 71 -0.02 8.51 24.24
CA CYS A 71 -0.67 9.23 25.33
C CYS A 71 -2.20 9.07 25.21
N LEU A 72 -2.75 8.04 25.85
CA LEU A 72 -4.15 7.98 26.22
C LEU A 72 -4.30 8.85 27.46
N GLU A 73 -4.72 10.10 27.30
CA GLU A 73 -5.52 10.68 28.38
C GLU A 73 -6.76 9.79 28.54
N ARG A 74 -6.98 9.31 29.76
CA ARG A 74 -8.15 8.51 30.15
C ARG A 74 -9.43 9.31 29.83
N SER A 75 -9.93 9.14 28.62
CA SER A 75 -11.37 9.16 28.36
C SER A 75 -11.74 7.76 27.89
N ASP A 76 -12.69 7.21 28.63
CA ASP A 76 -13.26 5.87 28.56
C ASP A 76 -13.51 5.40 27.10
N PRO A 77 -12.85 4.33 26.59
CA PRO A 77 -13.07 3.85 25.22
C PRO A 77 -14.44 3.19 25.00
N MET A 78 -15.37 3.27 25.96
CA MET A 78 -16.67 2.60 25.92
C MET A 78 -17.87 3.45 25.49
N LYS A 79 -17.71 4.64 24.91
CA LYS A 79 -18.87 5.38 24.37
C LYS A 79 -18.58 6.14 23.07
N VAL A 80 -18.22 5.43 22.01
CA VAL A 80 -18.80 5.76 20.70
C VAL A 80 -20.11 4.98 20.64
N ASN A 81 -21.22 5.67 20.87
CA ASN A 81 -22.54 5.06 20.75
C ASN A 81 -22.83 4.86 19.25
N LEU A 82 -22.53 3.66 18.76
CA LEU A 82 -22.77 3.21 17.38
C LEU A 82 -24.20 2.66 17.19
N ASP A 83 -25.10 2.76 18.18
CA ASP A 83 -26.45 2.17 18.14
C ASP A 83 -27.47 2.96 17.28
N LYS A 84 -27.06 3.73 16.27
CA LYS A 84 -28.00 4.52 15.46
C LYS A 84 -27.88 4.43 13.94
N HIS A 85 -27.00 3.59 13.41
CA HIS A 85 -26.96 3.39 11.97
C HIS A 85 -26.86 1.90 11.65
N ASP A 86 -27.67 1.44 10.70
CA ASP A 86 -27.73 0.09 10.14
C ASP A 86 -26.44 -0.26 9.36
N THR A 87 -25.27 -0.05 9.97
CA THR A 87 -23.97 -0.38 9.40
C THR A 87 -23.49 -1.68 10.02
N MET A 88 -24.00 -2.77 9.47
CA MET A 88 -23.64 -4.12 9.84
C MET A 88 -22.21 -4.42 9.36
N TYR A 89 -21.25 -4.44 10.28
CA TYR A 89 -19.96 -5.09 10.06
C TYR A 89 -20.22 -6.59 9.93
N LEU A 90 -19.96 -7.18 8.77
CA LEU A 90 -19.82 -8.63 8.67
C LEU A 90 -18.44 -9.03 9.21
N THR A 91 -18.29 -8.94 10.53
CA THR A 91 -17.27 -9.64 11.30
C THR A 91 -17.97 -10.82 11.99
N GLN A 92 -18.01 -11.98 11.33
CA GLN A 92 -18.29 -13.24 12.04
C GLN A 92 -16.96 -13.74 12.62
N CYS A 93 -16.63 -13.33 13.84
CA CYS A 93 -15.56 -13.99 14.60
C CYS A 93 -16.23 -15.02 15.54
N PRO A 94 -15.99 -16.33 15.37
CA PRO A 94 -16.30 -17.30 16.42
C PRO A 94 -15.51 -16.91 17.66
N SER A 95 -16.14 -16.93 18.84
CA SER A 95 -15.60 -16.45 20.12
C SER A 95 -14.38 -17.22 20.66
N TYR A 96 -13.70 -18.01 19.83
CA TYR A 96 -12.65 -18.95 20.21
C TYR A 96 -11.48 -19.04 19.21
N LEU A 97 -11.36 -18.11 18.25
CA LEU A 97 -10.18 -18.03 17.36
C LEU A 97 -9.65 -16.60 17.28
N ASP A 98 -8.34 -16.43 17.55
CA ASP A 98 -7.59 -15.16 17.45
C ASP A 98 -7.31 -14.72 15.99
N ILE A 99 -8.05 -15.26 15.02
CA ILE A 99 -7.92 -14.93 13.60
C ILE A 99 -9.31 -14.61 13.07
N CYS A 100 -9.56 -13.33 12.77
CA CYS A 100 -10.78 -12.89 12.12
C CYS A 100 -10.59 -12.91 10.60
N ASP A 101 -11.54 -13.56 9.91
CA ASP A 101 -11.58 -13.63 8.45
C ASP A 101 -12.29 -12.37 7.94
N ILE A 102 -11.53 -11.42 7.37
CA ILE A 102 -12.09 -10.22 6.75
C ILE A 102 -12.35 -10.52 5.28
N GLN A 103 -13.63 -10.53 4.90
CA GLN A 103 -14.02 -10.70 3.50
C GLN A 103 -13.63 -9.45 2.68
N GLN A 104 -12.56 -9.60 1.92
CA GLN A 104 -12.10 -8.63 0.92
C GLN A 104 -13.11 -8.54 -0.24
N ILE A 105 -13.68 -7.35 -0.47
CA ILE A 105 -14.72 -7.15 -1.48
C ILE A 105 -14.12 -6.57 -2.77
N MET A 106 -14.21 -7.31 -3.88
CA MET A 106 -13.80 -6.86 -5.22
C MET A 106 -15.02 -6.57 -6.13
N PRO A 107 -15.10 -5.42 -6.83
CA PRO A 107 -16.14 -5.17 -7.83
C PRO A 107 -15.93 -5.97 -9.12
N LYS A 108 -16.95 -6.74 -9.56
CA LYS A 108 -16.95 -7.48 -10.84
C LYS A 108 -16.82 -6.61 -12.09
N ILE A 109 -17.24 -5.34 -12.04
CA ILE A 109 -17.24 -4.39 -13.18
C ILE A 109 -15.82 -4.09 -13.68
N TRP A 110 -14.79 -4.35 -12.85
CA TRP A 110 -13.40 -4.03 -13.17
C TRP A 110 -12.68 -5.10 -14.03
N THR A 111 -13.42 -6.07 -14.57
CA THR A 111 -12.88 -7.19 -15.38
C THR A 111 -13.28 -7.18 -16.85
N LYS A 112 -14.10 -6.21 -17.30
CA LYS A 112 -14.66 -6.21 -18.65
C LYS A 112 -14.64 -4.81 -19.27
N GLY A 113 -13.51 -4.44 -19.87
CA GLY A 113 -13.43 -3.30 -20.79
C GLY A 113 -12.76 -3.74 -22.09
N GLN A 114 -13.53 -3.90 -23.17
CA GLN A 114 -12.96 -4.12 -24.50
C GLN A 114 -12.54 -2.77 -25.11
N LEU A 115 -11.25 -2.57 -25.38
CA LEU A 115 -10.76 -1.44 -26.18
C LEU A 115 -9.64 -1.86 -27.14
N LYS A 116 -9.57 -1.16 -28.28
CA LYS A 116 -8.73 -1.45 -29.44
C LYS A 116 -7.23 -1.26 -29.13
N PRO A 117 -6.34 -2.09 -29.72
CA PRO A 117 -4.91 -1.98 -29.49
C PRO A 117 -4.34 -0.72 -30.16
N LEU A 118 -3.60 0.08 -29.39
CA LEU A 118 -2.68 1.08 -29.91
C LEU A 118 -1.38 0.37 -30.33
N GLN A 119 -1.02 0.47 -31.60
CA GLN A 119 0.28 0.03 -32.09
C GLN A 119 1.35 1.05 -31.66
N CYS A 120 2.23 0.66 -30.75
CA CYS A 120 3.47 1.37 -30.47
C CYS A 120 4.59 0.72 -31.27
N SER A 121 5.12 1.42 -32.28
CA SER A 121 6.32 1.01 -32.99
C SER A 121 7.50 1.85 -32.51
N GLY A 122 8.47 1.21 -31.85
CA GLY A 122 9.69 1.88 -31.41
C GLY A 122 10.78 0.89 -31.02
N GLY A 123 11.59 0.46 -31.99
CA GLY A 123 12.79 -0.31 -31.72
C GLY A 123 13.85 0.54 -31.02
N ARG A 124 14.15 0.23 -29.75
CA ARG A 124 15.38 0.67 -29.07
C ARG A 124 16.07 -0.53 -28.45
N ARG A 125 17.41 -0.42 -28.41
CA ARG A 125 18.36 -1.46 -28.01
C ARG A 125 18.17 -1.82 -26.55
N ASP A 126 18.12 -3.12 -26.27
CA ASP A 126 18.12 -3.67 -24.92
C ASP A 126 19.29 -3.11 -24.12
N ALA A 127 18.98 -2.26 -23.14
CA ALA A 127 19.90 -2.01 -22.04
C ALA A 127 19.93 -3.29 -21.22
N ASN A 128 20.88 -4.18 -21.53
CA ASN A 128 21.12 -5.42 -20.78
C ASN A 128 21.32 -5.07 -19.31
N LEU A 129 20.26 -5.21 -18.52
CA LEU A 129 20.34 -5.34 -17.08
C LEU A 129 21.29 -6.50 -16.80
N LEU A 130 22.25 -6.29 -15.91
CA LEU A 130 23.27 -7.26 -15.56
C LEU A 130 22.61 -8.63 -15.25
N ASP A 131 23.21 -9.72 -15.74
CA ASP A 131 22.85 -11.11 -15.43
C ASP A 131 23.10 -11.42 -13.94
N VAL A 132 22.42 -10.73 -13.04
CA VAL A 132 22.37 -11.08 -11.63
C VAL A 132 21.37 -12.22 -11.53
N SER A 133 21.86 -13.45 -11.57
CA SER A 133 21.03 -14.63 -11.33
C SER A 133 20.93 -14.88 -9.83
N PRO A 134 19.73 -14.89 -9.23
CA PRO A 134 19.57 -15.20 -7.82
C PRO A 134 20.01 -16.64 -7.55
N GLN A 135 20.93 -16.82 -6.60
CA GLN A 135 21.32 -18.17 -6.19
C GLN A 135 20.18 -18.75 -5.34
N LYS A 136 19.44 -19.69 -5.92
CA LYS A 136 18.29 -20.37 -5.25
C LYS A 136 17.21 -19.39 -4.75
N GLY A 137 16.93 -18.32 -5.51
CA GLY A 137 15.93 -17.32 -5.13
C GLY A 137 16.40 -16.34 -4.06
N TYR A 138 17.70 -16.29 -3.75
CA TYR A 138 18.26 -15.33 -2.80
C TYR A 138 19.23 -14.37 -3.51
N LEU A 139 19.08 -13.08 -3.22
CA LEU A 139 20.01 -12.02 -3.60
C LEU A 139 20.77 -11.55 -2.36
N SER A 140 22.10 -11.62 -2.44
CA SER A 140 22.98 -10.98 -1.45
C SER A 140 22.78 -9.47 -1.46
N GLU A 141 23.17 -8.80 -0.38
CA GLU A 141 23.14 -7.34 -0.31
C GLU A 141 23.94 -6.69 -1.46
N SER A 142 25.11 -7.22 -1.79
CA SER A 142 25.90 -6.74 -2.94
C SER A 142 25.18 -6.95 -4.27
N GLY A 143 24.52 -8.10 -4.46
CA GLY A 143 23.79 -8.42 -5.69
C GLY A 143 22.57 -7.52 -5.90
N ILE A 144 21.78 -7.28 -4.86
CA ILE A 144 20.63 -6.39 -4.95
C ILE A 144 21.05 -4.91 -5.13
N VAL A 145 22.17 -4.49 -4.51
CA VAL A 145 22.75 -3.14 -4.74
C VAL A 145 23.14 -2.95 -6.20
N GLU A 146 23.86 -3.91 -6.78
CA GLU A 146 24.31 -3.83 -8.17
C GLU A 146 23.14 -3.89 -9.16
N TRP A 147 22.20 -4.82 -8.95
CA TRP A 147 21.00 -4.91 -9.76
C TRP A 147 20.17 -3.62 -9.70
N SER A 148 19.93 -3.10 -8.50
CA SER A 148 19.15 -1.87 -8.29
C SER A 148 19.79 -0.65 -8.93
N ARG A 149 21.13 -0.56 -8.92
CA ARG A 149 21.86 0.46 -9.68
C ARG A 149 21.61 0.34 -11.17
N GLY A 150 21.60 -0.87 -11.72
CA GLY A 150 21.25 -1.15 -13.11
C GLY A 150 19.82 -0.73 -13.45
N ALA A 151 18.86 -1.08 -12.59
CA ALA A 151 17.46 -0.68 -12.72
C ALA A 151 17.31 0.85 -12.72
N LEU A 152 17.97 1.55 -11.79
CA LEU A 152 17.94 3.01 -11.73
C LEU A 152 18.51 3.65 -13.00
N LYS A 153 19.64 3.15 -13.53
CA LYS A 153 20.17 3.62 -14.81
C LYS A 153 19.17 3.45 -15.95
N LYS A 154 18.57 2.26 -16.05
CA LYS A 154 17.55 1.97 -17.07
C LYS A 154 16.38 2.94 -16.95
N MET A 155 15.87 3.16 -15.73
CA MET A 155 14.79 4.11 -15.48
C MET A 155 15.16 5.53 -15.91
N LEU A 156 16.32 6.05 -15.49
CA LEU A 156 16.77 7.40 -15.86
C LEU A 156 16.91 7.59 -17.39
N LEU A 157 17.20 6.52 -18.14
CA LEU A 157 17.34 6.57 -19.60
C LEU A 157 16.02 6.57 -20.38
N ILE A 158 14.94 6.01 -19.81
CA ILE A 158 13.70 5.73 -20.55
C ILE A 158 12.49 6.54 -20.07
N HIS A 159 12.61 7.22 -18.95
CA HIS A 159 11.46 7.77 -18.26
C HIS A 159 11.22 9.23 -18.64
N GLU A 160 10.10 9.47 -19.31
CA GLU A 160 9.78 10.74 -19.97
C GLU A 160 9.37 11.87 -19.00
N LEU A 161 9.14 11.54 -17.72
CA LEU A 161 8.66 12.50 -16.70
C LEU A 161 9.78 13.29 -16.01
N LEU A 162 11.05 12.95 -16.26
CA LEU A 162 12.21 13.69 -15.77
C LEU A 162 12.93 14.34 -16.94
N ASP A 163 13.28 15.62 -16.76
CA ASP A 163 14.05 16.38 -17.73
C ASP A 163 15.40 15.70 -18.00
N GLN A 164 15.77 15.58 -19.27
CA GLN A 164 16.91 14.78 -19.73
C GLN A 164 18.24 15.23 -19.10
N PRO A 165 18.61 16.53 -19.09
CA PRO A 165 19.73 17.04 -18.30
C PRO A 165 19.74 16.64 -16.82
N LYS A 166 18.57 16.56 -16.16
CA LYS A 166 18.50 16.13 -14.75
C LYS A 166 18.74 14.64 -14.63
N ALA A 167 18.17 13.84 -15.53
CA ALA A 167 18.43 12.41 -15.59
C ALA A 167 19.91 12.12 -15.80
N GLU A 168 20.57 12.86 -16.71
CA GLU A 168 22.01 12.78 -16.97
C GLU A 168 22.84 13.15 -15.75
N ALA A 169 22.51 14.23 -15.05
CA ALA A 169 23.21 14.63 -13.82
C ALA A 169 23.12 13.55 -12.72
N ILE A 170 21.94 12.93 -12.54
CA ILE A 170 21.77 11.82 -11.58
C ILE A 170 22.55 10.59 -12.05
N MET A 171 22.57 10.29 -13.36
CA MET A 171 23.34 9.16 -13.90
C MET A 171 24.85 9.33 -13.71
N ASP A 172 25.37 10.53 -13.93
CA ASP A 172 26.79 10.85 -13.71
C ASP A 172 27.15 10.70 -12.23
N GLU A 173 26.30 11.21 -11.34
CA GLU A 173 26.48 11.08 -9.90
C GLU A 173 26.37 9.62 -9.44
N LEU A 174 25.47 8.82 -10.02
CA LEU A 174 25.34 7.38 -9.75
C LEU A 174 26.62 6.61 -10.12
N GLN A 175 27.37 7.07 -11.12
CA GLN A 175 28.66 6.49 -11.52
C GLN A 175 29.80 6.98 -10.63
N ALA A 176 29.87 8.28 -10.36
CA ALA A 176 30.98 8.90 -9.64
C ALA A 176 30.90 8.72 -8.12
N ARG A 177 29.70 8.90 -7.55
CA ARG A 177 29.43 8.94 -6.10
C ARG A 177 28.04 8.37 -5.80
N PRO A 178 27.82 7.06 -5.98
CA PRO A 178 26.50 6.44 -5.91
C PRO A 178 25.74 6.73 -4.61
N HIS A 179 26.44 6.85 -3.49
CA HIS A 179 25.85 7.14 -2.18
C HIS A 179 25.12 8.50 -2.10
N ASN A 180 25.37 9.44 -3.03
CA ASN A 180 24.67 10.73 -3.04
C ASN A 180 23.29 10.66 -3.69
N VAL A 181 23.00 9.62 -4.48
CA VAL A 181 21.75 9.49 -5.25
C VAL A 181 21.03 8.18 -5.02
N PHE A 182 21.66 7.24 -4.33
CA PHE A 182 21.20 5.88 -4.23
C PHE A 182 21.73 5.20 -2.97
N SER A 183 20.81 4.61 -2.22
CA SER A 183 21.10 3.87 -1.00
C SER A 183 20.19 2.65 -0.90
N VAL A 184 20.76 1.53 -0.48
CA VAL A 184 20.06 0.26 -0.31
C VAL A 184 20.51 -0.36 0.99
N GLY A 185 19.57 -0.97 1.70
CA GLY A 185 19.86 -1.77 2.88
C GLY A 185 18.95 -2.98 2.91
N PHE A 186 19.53 -4.18 2.93
CA PHE A 186 18.82 -5.44 3.11
C PHE A 186 19.51 -6.21 4.23
N PRO A 187 19.25 -5.89 5.51
CA PRO A 187 20.01 -6.43 6.63
C PRO A 187 19.91 -7.96 6.76
N ASN A 188 18.86 -8.56 6.19
CA ASN A 188 18.66 -10.02 6.14
C ASN A 188 18.80 -10.59 4.70
N GLY A 189 19.30 -9.78 3.76
CA GLY A 189 19.25 -10.02 2.31
C GLY A 189 17.84 -9.97 1.74
N PHE A 190 17.70 -10.39 0.48
CA PHE A 190 16.43 -10.39 -0.24
C PHE A 190 16.12 -11.76 -0.82
N ASP A 191 15.00 -12.35 -0.39
CA ASP A 191 14.58 -13.69 -0.79
C ASP A 191 13.37 -13.59 -1.72
N THR A 192 13.59 -13.82 -3.01
CA THR A 192 12.56 -13.74 -4.06
C THR A 192 11.55 -14.88 -3.97
N SER A 193 11.79 -15.89 -3.13
CA SER A 193 10.81 -16.96 -2.87
C SER A 193 9.78 -16.59 -1.80
N ARG A 194 10.01 -15.50 -1.04
CA ARG A 194 9.08 -15.03 -0.01
C ARG A 194 7.97 -14.18 -0.60
N GLU A 195 6.80 -14.28 0.03
CA GLU A 195 5.70 -13.37 -0.25
C GLU A 195 6.11 -11.95 0.17
N THR A 196 6.22 -11.04 -0.81
CA THR A 196 6.85 -9.73 -0.61
C THR A 196 5.82 -8.61 -0.68
N LEU A 197 5.69 -7.83 0.39
CA LEU A 197 4.95 -6.57 0.37
C LEU A 197 5.89 -5.43 0.00
N PHE A 198 5.58 -4.72 -1.08
CA PHE A 198 6.25 -3.49 -1.45
C PHE A 198 5.49 -2.30 -0.89
N LEU A 199 6.12 -1.54 0.00
CA LEU A 199 5.66 -0.20 0.34
C LEU A 199 6.37 0.79 -0.57
N ILE A 200 5.62 1.69 -1.23
CA ILE A 200 6.21 2.68 -2.14
C ILE A 200 5.90 4.11 -1.70
N THR A 201 6.94 4.94 -1.56
CA THR A 201 6.81 6.29 -1.00
C THR A 201 7.59 7.32 -1.81
N GLY A 202 6.89 8.36 -2.29
CA GLY A 202 7.54 9.57 -2.78
C GLY A 202 7.74 10.54 -1.62
N THR A 203 8.91 11.16 -1.53
CA THR A 203 9.21 12.18 -0.52
C THR A 203 9.97 13.34 -1.13
N PHE A 204 9.97 14.48 -0.46
CA PHE A 204 10.75 15.64 -0.85
C PHE A 204 11.06 16.51 0.37
N LYS A 205 12.18 17.24 0.31
CA LYS A 205 12.51 18.22 1.32
C LYS A 205 11.55 19.40 1.25
N ARG A 206 10.75 19.58 2.30
CA ARG A 206 9.78 20.68 2.41
C ARG A 206 10.47 21.95 2.94
N PRO A 207 9.96 23.15 2.58
CA PRO A 207 10.36 24.41 3.20
C PRO A 207 10.19 24.39 4.73
N LEU A 208 11.02 25.14 5.46
CA LEU A 208 11.03 25.17 6.93
C LEU A 208 9.73 25.69 7.57
N ASP A 209 8.91 26.42 6.80
CA ASP A 209 7.61 26.93 7.20
C ASP A 209 6.45 25.95 6.94
N ASP A 210 6.70 24.81 6.27
CA ASP A 210 5.72 23.72 6.18
C ASP A 210 5.70 22.96 7.51
N TRP A 211 4.51 22.76 8.09
CA TRP A 211 4.35 21.97 9.32
C TRP A 211 4.82 20.52 9.18
N ARG A 212 5.00 20.04 7.94
CA ARG A 212 5.56 18.72 7.60
C ARG A 212 7.06 18.75 7.32
N ALA A 213 7.75 19.86 7.59
CA ALA A 213 9.18 19.99 7.35
C ALA A 213 10.01 18.95 8.12
N ASP A 214 9.55 18.54 9.31
CA ASP A 214 10.18 17.48 10.09
C ASP A 214 9.86 16.09 9.54
N ARG A 215 10.61 15.68 8.51
CA ARG A 215 10.48 14.36 7.89
C ARG A 215 10.87 13.22 8.83
N ARG A 216 11.69 13.47 9.87
CA ARG A 216 12.06 12.40 10.82
C ARG A 216 10.84 11.89 11.56
N ALA A 217 9.93 12.78 11.95
CA ALA A 217 8.71 12.40 12.64
C ALA A 217 7.82 11.50 11.78
N PHE A 218 7.59 11.85 10.51
CA PHE A 218 6.72 11.04 9.65
C PHE A 218 7.37 9.72 9.22
N MET A 219 8.63 9.76 8.75
CA MET A 219 9.37 8.55 8.37
C MET A 219 9.55 7.62 9.59
N GLY A 220 9.79 8.17 10.79
CA GLY A 220 9.92 7.40 12.03
C GLY A 220 8.63 6.68 12.43
N ARG A 221 7.46 7.27 12.16
CA ARG A 221 6.16 6.62 12.39
C ARG A 221 5.94 5.44 11.45
N HIS A 222 6.26 5.59 10.16
CA HIS A 222 6.25 4.49 9.19
C HIS A 222 7.17 3.35 9.61
N ILE A 223 8.43 3.69 9.97
CA ILE A 223 9.42 2.71 10.44
C ILE A 223 8.91 1.91 11.64
N THR A 224 8.23 2.58 12.57
CA THR A 224 7.69 1.91 13.77
C THR A 224 6.65 0.86 13.38
N GLN A 225 5.75 1.18 12.45
CA GLN A 225 4.70 0.26 11.99
C GLN A 225 5.26 -0.86 11.11
N MET A 226 6.23 -0.57 10.24
CA MET A 226 6.92 -1.57 9.44
C MET A 226 7.71 -2.56 10.32
N LYS A 227 8.35 -2.10 11.39
CA LYS A 227 9.03 -3.00 12.35
C LYS A 227 8.05 -3.98 13.01
N ARG A 228 6.88 -3.50 13.42
CA ARG A 228 5.82 -4.37 13.96
C ARG A 228 5.35 -5.39 12.92
N GLN A 229 5.19 -4.99 11.66
CA GLN A 229 4.86 -5.93 10.59
C GLN A 229 5.97 -6.94 10.34
N GLU A 230 7.24 -6.55 10.39
CA GLU A 230 8.37 -7.48 10.25
C GLU A 230 8.44 -8.50 11.41
N GLU A 231 8.12 -8.08 12.63
CA GLU A 231 7.94 -8.99 13.77
C GLU A 231 6.80 -9.99 13.51
N ALA A 232 5.65 -9.52 13.02
CA ALA A 232 4.53 -10.37 12.63
C ALA A 232 4.90 -11.33 11.49
N ASN A 233 5.66 -10.87 10.49
CA ASN A 233 6.17 -11.69 9.39
C ASN A 233 7.11 -12.80 9.90
N ALA A 234 7.97 -12.49 10.88
CA ALA A 234 8.86 -13.46 11.50
C ALA A 234 8.09 -14.54 12.28
N ILE A 235 6.99 -14.16 12.95
CA ILE A 235 6.07 -15.12 13.59
C ILE A 235 5.37 -15.96 12.53
N HIS A 236 4.83 -15.34 11.46
CA HIS A 236 4.17 -16.05 10.37
C HIS A 236 5.06 -17.15 9.77
N CYS A 237 6.34 -16.86 9.56
CA CYS A 237 7.35 -17.83 9.08
C CYS A 237 7.50 -19.08 9.95
N GLN A 238 7.15 -19.02 11.25
CA GLN A 238 7.23 -20.18 12.14
C GLN A 238 6.06 -21.14 11.96
N PHE A 239 4.92 -20.64 11.48
CA PHE A 239 3.66 -21.38 11.38
C PHE A 239 3.21 -21.62 9.93
N SER A 240 3.88 -21.01 8.96
CA SER A 240 3.57 -21.09 7.53
C SER A 240 4.74 -21.66 6.75
N SER A 241 4.46 -22.45 5.72
CA SER A 241 5.48 -22.90 4.75
C SER A 241 5.97 -21.76 3.85
N THR A 242 5.22 -20.66 3.78
CA THR A 242 5.55 -19.49 2.96
C THR A 242 5.90 -18.33 3.88
N CYS A 243 7.18 -17.98 3.89
CA CYS A 243 7.66 -16.81 4.60
C CYS A 243 7.25 -15.51 3.92
N ARG A 244 7.05 -14.47 4.73
CA ARG A 244 6.76 -13.11 4.28
C ARG A 244 7.96 -12.20 4.48
N GLN A 245 8.01 -11.13 3.68
CA GLN A 245 8.95 -10.03 3.86
C GLN A 245 8.33 -8.71 3.40
N LEU A 246 8.82 -7.60 3.92
CA LEU A 246 8.45 -6.24 3.52
C LEU A 246 9.67 -5.53 2.94
N VAL A 247 9.46 -4.79 1.84
CA VAL A 247 10.48 -3.91 1.24
C VAL A 247 9.90 -2.51 1.07
N TRP A 248 10.61 -1.51 1.59
CA TRP A 248 10.24 -0.11 1.42
C TRP A 248 11.05 0.55 0.30
N VAL A 249 10.38 0.90 -0.80
CA VAL A 249 10.98 1.61 -1.93
C VAL A 249 10.63 3.08 -1.83
N ILE A 250 11.63 3.94 -1.80
CA ILE A 250 11.49 5.37 -1.53
C ILE A 250 12.16 6.16 -2.64
N VAL A 251 11.49 7.22 -3.09
CA VAL A 251 12.02 8.14 -4.08
C VAL A 251 12.03 9.56 -3.53
N GLU A 252 13.20 10.20 -3.56
CA GLU A 252 13.37 11.62 -3.28
C GLU A 252 13.11 12.45 -4.54
N ASP A 253 12.21 13.43 -4.48
CA ASP A 253 12.02 14.46 -5.52
C ASP A 253 13.15 15.50 -5.47
N SER A 254 14.36 15.05 -5.79
CA SER A 254 15.61 15.81 -5.75
C SER A 254 16.63 15.17 -6.70
N ASP A 255 17.72 15.89 -6.96
CA ASP A 255 18.87 15.36 -7.69
C ASP A 255 19.79 14.50 -6.79
N ARG A 256 19.55 14.50 -5.48
CA ARG A 256 20.28 13.76 -4.45
C ARG A 256 19.35 13.25 -3.37
N ILE A 257 19.70 12.11 -2.76
CA ILE A 257 18.99 11.62 -1.57
C ILE A 257 19.33 12.50 -0.35
N ASP A 258 18.42 12.60 0.62
CA ASP A 258 18.67 13.33 1.86
C ASP A 258 19.46 12.45 2.84
N PRO A 259 20.67 12.87 3.28
CA PRO A 259 21.47 12.11 4.24
C PRO A 259 20.76 11.81 5.57
N GLU A 260 19.83 12.68 5.99
CA GLU A 260 19.06 12.51 7.22
C GLU A 260 18.07 11.33 7.11
N VAL A 261 17.37 11.26 5.98
CA VAL A 261 16.45 10.15 5.67
C VAL A 261 17.26 8.87 5.46
N GLU A 262 18.38 8.93 4.74
CA GLU A 262 19.27 7.79 4.55
C GLU A 262 19.77 7.23 5.90
N SER A 263 20.26 8.09 6.78
CA SER A 263 20.73 7.67 8.11
C SER A 263 19.62 7.00 8.92
N LEU A 264 18.40 7.54 8.86
CA LEU A 264 17.24 6.98 9.55
C LEU A 264 16.90 5.58 9.01
N LEU A 265 16.88 5.40 7.69
CA LEU A 265 16.62 4.12 7.03
C LEU A 265 17.69 3.08 7.39
N ARG A 266 18.98 3.44 7.33
CA ARG A 266 20.08 2.56 7.74
C ARG A 266 19.95 2.11 9.20
N CYS A 267 19.62 3.03 10.11
CA CYS A 267 19.39 2.69 11.52
C CYS A 267 18.16 1.80 11.73
N SER A 268 17.14 1.92 10.88
CA SER A 268 15.87 1.20 11.06
C SER A 268 16.02 -0.31 10.94
N LYS A 269 16.99 -0.80 10.14
CA LYS A 269 17.12 -2.21 9.76
C LYS A 269 15.87 -2.80 9.09
N ILE A 270 15.02 -1.96 8.49
CA ILE A 270 13.99 -2.40 7.54
C ILE A 270 14.68 -2.58 6.18
N SER A 271 14.24 -3.55 5.38
CA SER A 271 14.72 -3.67 4.01
C SER A 271 14.22 -2.49 3.16
N TYR A 272 15.13 -1.73 2.55
CA TYR A 272 14.78 -0.54 1.79
C TYR A 272 15.62 -0.34 0.53
N VAL A 273 15.03 0.42 -0.39
CA VAL A 273 15.68 0.99 -1.57
C VAL A 273 15.33 2.47 -1.59
N TYR A 274 16.33 3.35 -1.64
CA TYR A 274 16.13 4.80 -1.58
C TYR A 274 16.94 5.48 -2.68
N PHE A 275 16.28 6.22 -3.56
CA PHE A 275 16.96 6.88 -4.68
C PHE A 275 16.41 8.25 -5.03
N ALA A 276 17.25 9.05 -5.68
CA ALA A 276 16.90 10.36 -6.20
C ALA A 276 16.23 10.25 -7.57
N TYR A 277 15.12 10.96 -7.75
CA TYR A 277 14.45 11.12 -9.03
C TYR A 277 13.71 12.48 -9.04
N GLY A 278 14.42 13.55 -9.41
CA GLY A 278 13.86 14.90 -9.39
C GLY A 278 14.93 16.00 -9.49
N PRO A 279 14.59 17.25 -9.11
CA PRO A 279 13.26 17.71 -8.74
C PRO A 279 12.34 17.85 -9.96
N THR A 280 11.09 17.40 -9.86
CA THR A 280 10.04 17.53 -10.88
C THR A 280 8.93 18.49 -10.47
N LYS A 281 8.64 18.63 -9.16
CA LYS A 281 7.59 19.54 -8.62
C LYS A 281 6.17 19.27 -9.15
N HIS A 282 5.87 18.03 -9.55
CA HIS A 282 4.59 17.64 -10.15
C HIS A 282 3.76 16.72 -9.25
N TYR A 283 3.44 17.18 -8.03
CA TYR A 283 2.60 16.46 -7.06
C TYR A 283 3.06 15.01 -6.76
N GLY A 284 4.35 14.72 -6.95
CA GLY A 284 4.90 13.39 -6.74
C GLY A 284 4.65 12.38 -7.88
N ASN A 285 3.92 12.71 -8.94
CA ASN A 285 3.52 11.70 -9.94
C ASN A 285 4.70 11.06 -10.69
N ALA A 286 5.75 11.84 -10.97
CA ALA A 286 6.96 11.34 -11.59
C ALA A 286 7.66 10.31 -10.67
N GLN A 287 7.65 10.58 -9.36
CA GLN A 287 8.18 9.68 -8.33
C GLN A 287 7.29 8.45 -8.17
N LYS A 288 5.96 8.59 -8.17
CA LYS A 288 4.99 7.48 -8.18
C LYS A 288 5.24 6.54 -9.36
N ASN A 289 5.45 7.09 -10.56
CA ASN A 289 5.76 6.29 -11.74
C ASN A 289 7.12 5.58 -11.61
N ALA A 290 8.15 6.28 -11.11
CA ALA A 290 9.48 5.70 -10.90
C ALA A 290 9.44 4.55 -9.88
N LEU A 291 8.70 4.72 -8.78
CA LEU A 291 8.49 3.67 -7.78
C LEU A 291 7.85 2.42 -8.37
N ILE A 292 6.77 2.58 -9.14
CA ILE A 292 6.10 1.46 -9.81
C ILE A 292 7.03 0.80 -10.83
N GLN A 293 7.75 1.59 -11.63
CA GLN A 293 8.72 1.07 -12.59
C GLN A 293 9.79 0.22 -11.90
N TYR A 294 10.35 0.69 -10.79
CA TYR A 294 11.35 -0.07 -10.04
C TYR A 294 10.80 -1.43 -9.58
N VAL A 295 9.59 -1.45 -9.00
CA VAL A 295 8.94 -2.71 -8.57
C VAL A 295 8.65 -3.63 -9.76
N VAL A 296 8.20 -3.10 -10.90
CA VAL A 296 7.94 -3.87 -12.12
C VAL A 296 9.23 -4.48 -12.68
N GLU A 297 10.31 -3.71 -12.74
CA GLU A 297 11.62 -4.21 -13.18
C GLU A 297 12.11 -5.34 -12.25
N LEU A 298 11.97 -5.17 -10.94
CA LEU A 298 12.39 -6.15 -9.94
C LEU A 298 11.62 -7.47 -10.08
N THR A 299 10.29 -7.36 -10.10
CA THR A 299 9.38 -8.52 -10.17
C THR A 299 9.54 -9.28 -11.47
N ARG A 300 9.75 -8.59 -12.60
CA ARG A 300 10.03 -9.22 -13.91
C ARG A 300 11.43 -9.85 -13.96
N ALA A 301 12.47 -9.17 -13.48
CA ALA A 301 13.84 -9.67 -13.54
C ALA A 301 14.02 -10.98 -12.76
N PHE A 302 13.30 -11.12 -11.65
CA PHE A 302 13.43 -12.28 -10.77
C PHE A 302 12.20 -13.19 -10.77
N ASN A 303 11.24 -12.95 -11.67
CA ASN A 303 10.04 -13.77 -11.88
C ASN A 303 9.27 -14.09 -10.59
N PHE A 304 8.99 -13.07 -9.80
CA PHE A 304 8.17 -13.16 -8.58
C PHE A 304 7.21 -11.96 -8.51
N HIS A 305 6.18 -12.06 -7.68
CA HIS A 305 5.19 -10.98 -7.54
C HIS A 305 4.80 -10.79 -6.08
N GLY A 306 4.17 -9.66 -5.80
CA GLY A 306 3.64 -9.37 -4.49
C GLY A 306 2.75 -8.12 -4.49
N PRO A 307 2.04 -7.89 -3.38
CA PRO A 307 1.28 -6.66 -3.19
C PRO A 307 2.20 -5.44 -3.13
N VAL A 308 1.68 -4.33 -3.66
CA VAL A 308 2.28 -3.01 -3.68
C VAL A 308 1.27 -2.07 -3.04
N HIS A 309 1.65 -1.48 -1.92
CA HIS A 309 0.88 -0.48 -1.20
C HIS A 309 1.63 0.86 -1.29
N PRO A 310 1.04 1.85 -1.97
CA PRO A 310 1.57 3.20 -1.97
C PRO A 310 1.27 3.92 -0.66
N VAL A 311 2.27 4.57 -0.08
CA VAL A 311 2.16 5.29 1.19
C VAL A 311 2.88 6.63 1.04
N ASP A 312 2.15 7.73 1.18
CA ASP A 312 2.69 9.09 1.20
C ASP A 312 3.59 9.27 2.43
N ASP A 313 4.62 10.09 2.28
CA ASP A 313 5.61 10.29 3.33
C ASP A 313 5.05 10.99 4.57
N ASP A 314 3.92 11.71 4.46
CA ASP A 314 3.15 12.31 5.55
C ASP A 314 1.89 11.50 5.95
N GLY A 315 1.64 10.37 5.29
CA GLY A 315 0.60 9.41 5.67
C GLY A 315 0.93 8.63 6.94
N TYR A 316 -0.02 7.81 7.41
CA TYR A 316 0.20 6.93 8.56
C TYR A 316 -0.44 5.55 8.33
N GLY A 317 0.37 4.60 7.86
CA GLY A 317 -0.06 3.21 7.68
C GLY A 317 0.17 2.39 8.94
N LEU A 318 -0.86 1.65 9.37
CA LEU A 318 -0.79 0.72 10.51
C LEU A 318 -0.26 -0.64 10.07
N ALA A 319 0.43 -1.35 10.96
CA ALA A 319 0.89 -2.73 10.69
C ALA A 319 -0.28 -3.64 10.30
N GLU A 320 -1.42 -3.50 10.97
CA GLU A 320 -2.64 -4.26 10.66
C GLU A 320 -3.12 -4.01 9.22
N GLY A 321 -2.95 -2.79 8.70
CA GLY A 321 -3.22 -2.48 7.29
C GLY A 321 -2.25 -3.17 6.33
N TYR A 322 -0.97 -3.25 6.71
CA TYR A 322 0.05 -3.97 5.94
C TYR A 322 -0.21 -5.48 5.90
N GLU A 323 -0.67 -6.06 7.01
CA GLU A 323 -1.06 -7.48 7.06
C GLU A 323 -2.16 -7.81 6.03
N LEU A 324 -3.17 -6.93 5.91
CA LEU A 324 -4.23 -7.10 4.91
C LEU A 324 -3.72 -7.08 3.47
N CYS A 325 -2.60 -6.41 3.20
CA CYS A 325 -2.04 -6.29 1.86
C CYS A 325 -1.57 -7.64 1.30
N TYR A 326 -1.07 -8.57 2.15
CA TYR A 326 -0.63 -9.90 1.71
C TYR A 326 -1.75 -10.72 1.04
N ASN A 327 -3.00 -10.45 1.39
CA ASN A 327 -4.14 -11.15 0.80
C ASN A 327 -4.55 -10.62 -0.59
N VAL A 328 -4.01 -9.47 -1.03
CA VAL A 328 -4.37 -8.83 -2.29
C VAL A 328 -3.84 -9.61 -3.49
N LYS A 329 -4.74 -10.19 -4.29
CA LYS A 329 -4.37 -10.97 -5.50
C LYS A 329 -4.39 -10.17 -6.80
N LYS A 330 -5.06 -9.01 -6.81
CA LYS A 330 -5.13 -8.11 -7.97
C LYS A 330 -5.12 -6.65 -7.53
N TRP A 331 -6.21 -6.24 -6.90
CA TRP A 331 -6.43 -4.88 -6.40
C TRP A 331 -7.31 -4.93 -5.17
N SER A 332 -7.09 -4.00 -4.26
CA SER A 332 -7.90 -3.78 -3.07
C SER A 332 -7.94 -2.30 -2.74
N LEU A 333 -8.93 -1.93 -1.93
CA LEU A 333 -8.98 -0.65 -1.26
C LEU A 333 -8.91 -0.89 0.24
N LEU A 334 -8.03 -0.17 0.91
CA LEU A 334 -7.99 -0.06 2.37
C LEU A 334 -8.75 1.20 2.78
N PRO A 335 -9.46 1.17 3.92
CA PRO A 335 -10.13 2.35 4.44
C PRO A 335 -9.12 3.41 4.85
N ILE A 336 -9.43 4.68 4.60
CA ILE A 336 -8.60 5.83 4.98
C ILE A 336 -9.40 6.80 5.82
N VAL A 337 -8.88 7.13 6.99
CA VAL A 337 -9.45 8.14 7.89
C VAL A 337 -8.85 9.51 7.59
N GLY A 338 -9.62 10.58 7.78
CA GLY A 338 -9.17 11.96 7.58
C GLY A 338 -9.52 12.56 6.21
N LEU A 339 -10.24 11.80 5.38
CA LEU A 339 -10.69 12.18 4.05
C LEU A 339 -12.18 11.80 3.87
N GLY A 340 -12.81 12.24 2.79
CA GLY A 340 -14.18 11.83 2.47
C GLY A 340 -15.30 12.51 3.27
N PRO A 341 -16.57 12.25 2.91
CA PRO A 341 -17.74 12.91 3.49
C PRO A 341 -17.96 12.56 4.97
N GLU A 342 -17.56 11.36 5.38
CA GLU A 342 -17.72 10.84 6.75
C GLU A 342 -16.41 10.89 7.54
N ASN A 343 -15.43 11.67 7.07
CA ASN A 343 -14.05 11.63 7.58
C ASN A 343 -13.40 10.24 7.45
N ILE A 344 -13.94 9.41 6.56
CA ILE A 344 -13.36 8.17 6.06
C ILE A 344 -13.67 8.00 4.56
N GLU A 345 -12.70 7.47 3.80
CA GLU A 345 -12.92 6.90 2.47
C GLU A 345 -12.82 5.38 2.54
N TYR A 346 -13.78 4.65 1.97
CA TYR A 346 -13.82 3.19 2.03
C TYR A 346 -14.69 2.60 0.91
N ALA A 347 -14.58 1.28 0.72
CA ALA A 347 -15.48 0.51 -0.12
C ALA A 347 -16.30 -0.46 0.73
N ALA A 348 -17.60 -0.56 0.45
CA ALA A 348 -18.52 -1.44 1.16
C ALA A 348 -19.37 -2.26 0.19
N LEU A 349 -19.88 -3.40 0.66
CA LEU A 349 -20.87 -4.18 -0.07
C LEU A 349 -22.28 -3.73 0.35
N GLU A 350 -22.99 -3.07 -0.55
CA GLU A 350 -24.35 -2.60 -0.34
C GLU A 350 -25.26 -3.25 -1.38
N ASN A 351 -26.28 -3.98 -0.93
CA ASN A 351 -27.21 -4.67 -1.82
C ASN A 351 -26.51 -5.56 -2.87
N GLY A 352 -25.43 -6.25 -2.46
CA GLY A 352 -24.63 -7.12 -3.32
C GLY A 352 -23.76 -6.39 -4.36
N LYS A 353 -23.64 -5.06 -4.26
CA LYS A 353 -22.79 -4.23 -5.12
C LYS A 353 -21.71 -3.55 -4.30
N VAL A 354 -20.54 -3.38 -4.90
CA VAL A 354 -19.48 -2.60 -4.26
C VAL A 354 -19.78 -1.13 -4.47
N VAL A 355 -19.94 -0.40 -3.38
CA VAL A 355 -20.15 1.05 -3.33
C VAL A 355 -18.91 1.67 -2.71
N VAL A 356 -18.40 2.73 -3.33
CA VAL A 356 -17.24 3.48 -2.85
C VAL A 356 -17.72 4.77 -2.23
N HIS A 357 -17.36 4.98 -0.97
CA HIS A 357 -17.62 6.19 -0.21
C HIS A 357 -16.34 7.03 -0.20
N ALA A 358 -16.34 8.14 -0.93
CA ALA A 358 -15.15 8.98 -1.08
C ALA A 358 -15.51 10.46 -1.30
N GLY A 359 -14.57 11.36 -1.02
CA GLY A 359 -14.81 12.81 -1.08
C GLY A 359 -15.01 13.34 -2.50
N LEU A 360 -14.43 12.67 -3.50
CA LEU A 360 -14.50 13.02 -4.92
C LEU A 360 -15.17 11.89 -5.72
N ALA A 361 -16.39 11.50 -5.32
CA ALA A 361 -17.12 10.36 -5.85
C ALA A 361 -17.31 10.34 -7.39
N ASP A 362 -17.31 11.51 -8.04
CA ASP A 362 -17.47 11.62 -9.50
C ASP A 362 -16.23 11.17 -10.30
N ARG A 363 -15.09 10.97 -9.65
CA ARG A 363 -13.89 10.47 -10.33
C ARG A 363 -14.08 9.01 -10.74
N LYS A 364 -13.47 8.63 -11.87
CA LYS A 364 -13.46 7.25 -12.37
C LYS A 364 -12.96 6.27 -11.30
N PHE A 365 -11.94 6.69 -10.56
CA PHE A 365 -11.41 6.00 -9.39
C PHE A 365 -11.34 7.01 -8.25
N PRO A 366 -12.41 7.09 -7.43
CA PRO A 366 -12.55 8.10 -6.39
C PRO A 366 -11.92 7.57 -5.10
N PHE A 367 -10.61 7.42 -5.08
CA PHE A 367 -9.89 7.00 -3.88
C PHE A 367 -8.54 7.70 -3.81
N ASP A 368 -8.11 7.98 -2.59
CA ASP A 368 -6.79 8.49 -2.29
C ASP A 368 -5.67 7.50 -2.67
N TYR A 369 -4.47 8.02 -2.91
CA TYR A 369 -3.28 7.24 -3.27
C TYR A 369 -2.96 6.17 -2.22
N ASN A 370 -3.13 6.52 -0.94
CA ASN A 370 -2.83 5.63 0.18
C ASN A 370 -3.84 4.49 0.32
N ALA A 371 -5.05 4.61 -0.27
CA ALA A 371 -6.10 3.60 -0.11
C ALA A 371 -5.83 2.37 -0.99
N ILE A 372 -4.99 2.54 -2.01
CA ILE A 372 -4.84 1.58 -3.08
C ILE A 372 -3.86 0.48 -2.63
N VAL A 373 -4.22 -0.77 -2.88
CA VAL A 373 -3.24 -1.85 -2.90
C VAL A 373 -3.41 -2.63 -4.19
N PHE A 374 -2.31 -2.93 -4.88
CA PHE A 374 -2.35 -3.72 -6.11
C PHE A 374 -1.26 -4.78 -6.13
N HIS A 375 -1.53 -5.90 -6.78
CA HIS A 375 -0.57 -6.97 -6.91
C HIS A 375 0.26 -6.75 -8.17
N SER A 376 1.60 -6.83 -8.09
CA SER A 376 2.49 -6.49 -9.22
C SER A 376 2.27 -7.34 -10.48
N SER A 377 1.67 -8.53 -10.38
CA SER A 377 1.32 -9.36 -11.54
C SER A 377 0.32 -8.71 -12.51
N ILE A 378 -0.34 -7.61 -12.11
CA ILE A 378 -1.17 -6.84 -13.03
C ILE A 378 -0.38 -6.29 -14.22
N PHE A 379 0.94 -6.11 -14.07
CA PHE A 379 1.82 -5.52 -15.08
C PHE A 379 2.36 -6.56 -16.08
N ASP A 380 2.13 -7.86 -15.86
CA ASP A 380 2.59 -8.93 -16.78
C ASP A 380 1.86 -8.91 -18.12
N LYS A 381 0.65 -8.34 -18.12
CA LYS A 381 -0.19 -8.18 -19.31
C LYS A 381 0.09 -6.87 -20.06
N LEU A 382 0.89 -5.96 -19.48
CA LEU A 382 1.31 -4.74 -20.17
C LEU A 382 2.50 -5.05 -21.08
N ASP A 383 2.64 -4.21 -22.10
CA ASP A 383 3.85 -4.20 -22.93
C ASP A 383 5.10 -4.13 -22.03
N ARG A 384 6.12 -4.92 -22.40
CA ARG A 384 7.40 -4.90 -21.69
C ARG A 384 8.08 -3.54 -21.81
N ASP A 385 7.80 -2.84 -22.91
CA ASP A 385 8.36 -1.52 -23.22
C ASP A 385 7.54 -0.37 -22.61
N LEU A 386 6.44 -0.66 -21.90
CA LEU A 386 5.69 0.38 -21.22
C LEU A 386 6.46 0.88 -19.99
N THR A 387 6.76 2.17 -19.98
CA THR A 387 7.51 2.85 -18.90
C THR A 387 6.69 3.88 -18.12
N LEU A 388 5.48 4.17 -18.60
CA LEU A 388 4.60 5.21 -18.06
C LEU A 388 3.32 4.58 -17.51
N PHE A 389 3.40 4.04 -16.29
CA PHE A 389 2.26 3.46 -15.56
C PHE A 389 1.35 4.53 -14.95
N TRP A 390 1.87 5.70 -14.64
CA TRP A 390 1.16 6.83 -14.04
C TRP A 390 1.39 8.11 -14.85
N PRO A 391 0.67 8.29 -15.99
CA PRO A 391 0.90 9.38 -16.94
C PRO A 391 0.42 10.75 -16.47
N HIS A 392 -0.34 10.86 -15.37
CA HIS A 392 -0.94 12.12 -14.96
C HIS A 392 0.09 13.12 -14.42
N PRO A 393 0.19 14.33 -14.97
CA PRO A 393 1.12 15.34 -14.47
C PRO A 393 0.52 16.22 -13.36
N GLY A 394 -0.80 16.17 -13.13
CA GLY A 394 -1.52 17.08 -12.24
C GLY A 394 -1.83 16.55 -10.84
N TRP A 395 -2.53 17.35 -10.04
CA TRP A 395 -3.10 16.89 -8.77
C TRP A 395 -4.20 15.84 -9.02
N ALA A 396 -4.44 14.96 -8.04
CA ALA A 396 -5.47 13.90 -8.10
C ALA A 396 -5.31 12.93 -9.29
N GLY A 397 -4.15 12.28 -9.39
CA GLY A 397 -3.79 11.38 -10.51
C GLY A 397 -4.22 9.93 -10.37
N GLU A 398 -4.84 9.53 -9.26
CA GLU A 398 -5.20 8.14 -8.95
C GLU A 398 -6.10 7.50 -10.02
N SER A 399 -6.90 8.32 -10.71
CA SER A 399 -7.74 7.88 -11.81
C SER A 399 -7.00 7.50 -13.10
N GLU A 400 -5.75 7.92 -13.23
CA GLU A 400 -4.96 7.77 -14.46
C GLU A 400 -3.96 6.62 -14.42
N LEU A 401 -3.86 5.92 -13.28
CA LEU A 401 -3.06 4.71 -13.17
C LEU A 401 -3.46 3.73 -14.27
N ARG A 402 -2.53 3.47 -15.19
CA ARG A 402 -2.79 2.61 -16.35
C ARG A 402 -3.04 1.20 -15.86
N LYS A 403 -4.21 0.69 -16.21
CA LYS A 403 -4.59 -0.70 -15.95
C LYS A 403 -4.48 -1.50 -17.23
N CYS A 404 -4.09 -2.76 -17.10
CA CYS A 404 -4.54 -3.78 -18.03
C CYS A 404 -6.05 -3.89 -17.93
N THR A 405 -6.76 -3.51 -18.98
CA THR A 405 -8.17 -3.90 -19.17
C THR A 405 -8.27 -5.34 -19.62
#